data_AF-A0A6P0IYL5-F1
#
_entry.id   AF-A0A6P0IYL5-F1
#
_cell.length_a   1.000
_cell.length_b   1.000
_cell.length_c   1.000
_cell.angle_alpha   90.00
_cell.angle_beta   90.00
_cell.angle_gamma   90.00
#
_symmetry.space_group_name_H-M   'P 1'
#
loop_
_entity.id
_entity.type
_entity.pdbx_description
1 polymer ?
#
loop_
_entity_poly.entity_id
_entity_poly.type
_entity_poly.pdbx_seq_one_letter_code
_entity_poly.pdbx_strand_id
1 'polypeptide(L)' 'MFLSIVIPTYNRLPILKKCLIALEHQQLRQDSQIWDYEVVLVDDGSTDGTLDWL' A
#
# COMPACT_ATOMS: atom_id res chain seq x y z
N MET A 1 -11.40 -14.77 0.64
CA MET A 1 -10.17 -14.63 -0.15
C MET A 1 -9.26 -13.67 0.58
N PHE A 2 -7.99 -14.06 0.69
CA PHE A 2 -6.92 -13.17 1.12
C PHE A 2 -6.38 -12.45 -0.12
N LEU A 3 -6.11 -11.14 -0.05
CA LEU A 3 -5.53 -10.40 -1.18
C LEU A 3 -4.06 -10.07 -0.92
N SER A 4 -3.25 -10.10 -1.98
CA SER A 4 -1.92 -9.49 -1.97
C SER A 4 -1.95 -8.27 -2.87
N ILE A 5 -1.81 -7.08 -2.29
CA ILE A 5 -1.79 -5.81 -3.01
C ILE A 5 -0.33 -5.46 -3.29
N VAL A 6 0.09 -5.60 -4.54
CA VAL A 6 1.48 -5.33 -4.96
C VAL A 6 1.58 -3.91 -5.50
N ILE A 7 2.44 -3.09 -4.91
CA ILE A 7 2.62 -1.67 -5.26
C ILE A 7 4.08 -1.45 -5.71
N PRO A 8 4.35 -1.31 -7.01
CA PRO A 8 5.62 -0.77 -7.47
C PRO A 8 5.62 0.76 -7.32
N THR A 9 6.72 1.35 -6.85
CA THR A 9 6.86 2.80 -6.69
C THR A 9 8.23 3.30 -7.12
N TYR A 10 8.28 4.50 -7.69
CA TYR A 10 9.51 5.24 -7.99
C TYR A 10 9.23 6.75 -7.91
N ASN A 11 9.83 7.44 -6.94
CA ASN A 11 9.69 8.87 -6.72
C ASN A 11 8.22 9.35 -6.62
N ARG A 12 7.39 8.64 -5.85
CA ARG A 12 5.95 8.93 -5.67
C ARG A 12 5.56 9.17 -4.23
N LEU A 13 6.48 9.58 -3.36
CA LEU A 13 6.24 9.73 -1.93
C LEU A 13 4.90 10.42 -1.59
N PRO A 14 4.53 11.61 -2.13
CA PRO A 14 3.30 12.29 -1.73
C PRO A 14 2.00 11.50 -1.96
N ILE A 15 1.93 10.71 -3.03
CA ILE A 15 0.76 9.89 -3.34
C ILE A 15 0.83 8.53 -2.64
N LEU A 16 2.04 7.96 -2.50
CA LEU A 16 2.25 6.72 -1.77
C LEU A 16 1.79 6.84 -0.31
N LYS A 17 2.08 7.96 0.38
CA LYS A 17 1.58 8.21 1.75
C LYS A 17 0.06 8.09 1.81
N LYS A 18 -0.64 8.76 0.89
CA LYS A 18 -2.10 8.74 0.83
C LYS A 18 -2.64 7.34 0.58
N CYS A 19 -1.99 6.59 -0.30
CA CYS A 19 -2.36 5.21 -0.63
C CYS A 19 -2.21 4.30 0.59
N LEU A 20 -1.04 4.29 1.24
CA LEU A 20 -0.79 3.41 2.39
C LEU A 20 -1.69 3.76 3.58
N ILE A 21 -1.91 5.05 3.87
CA ILE A 21 -2.85 5.48 4.92
C ILE A 21 -4.29 5.05 4.60
N ALA A 22 -4.71 5.14 3.34
CA ALA A 22 -6.05 4.70 2.93
C ALA A 22 -6.22 3.18 2.98
N LEU A 23 -5.14 2.43 2.69
CA LEU A 23 -5.08 0.98 2.84
C LEU A 23 -5.09 0.59 4.31
N GLU A 24 -4.31 1.23 5.19
CA GLU A 24 -4.31 0.96 6.64
C GLU A 24 -5.70 1.13 7.26
N HIS A 25 -6.47 2.12 6.81
CA HIS A 25 -7.82 2.40 7.31
C HIS A 25 -8.94 1.71 6.55
N GLN A 26 -8.66 0.73 5.68
CA GLN A 26 -9.75 0.03 4.99
C GLN A 26 -10.63 -0.75 5.97
N GLN A 27 -11.95 -0.62 5.75
CA GLN A 27 -12.94 -1.40 6.46
C GLN A 27 -13.51 -2.44 5.50
N LEU A 28 -13.12 -3.69 5.70
CA LEU A 28 -13.68 -4.81 4.94
C LEU A 28 -15.13 -5.01 5.35
N ARG A 29 -16.02 -5.07 4.35
CA ARG A 29 -17.44 -5.32 4.60
C ARG A 29 -17.64 -6.73 5.13
N GLN A 30 -18.53 -6.89 6.10
CA GLN A 30 -18.84 -8.19 6.71
C GLN A 30 -19.45 -9.19 5.72
N ASP A 31 -20.12 -8.71 4.67
CA ASP A 31 -20.69 -9.52 3.59
C ASP A 31 -19.70 -9.77 2.43
N SER A 32 -18.47 -9.26 2.55
CA SER A 32 -17.42 -9.47 1.55
C SER A 32 -16.88 -10.89 1.61
N GLN A 33 -16.56 -11.45 0.44
CA GLN A 33 -15.77 -12.67 0.38
C GLN A 33 -14.30 -12.42 0.75
N ILE A 34 -13.84 -11.17 0.78
CA ILE A 34 -12.48 -10.80 1.18
C ILE A 34 -12.43 -10.69 2.69
N TRP A 35 -11.54 -11.45 3.32
CA TRP A 35 -11.44 -11.48 4.79
C TRP A 35 -10.20 -10.78 5.33
N ASP A 36 -9.14 -10.62 4.53
CA ASP A 36 -7.93 -9.86 4.91
C ASP A 36 -7.05 -9.61 3.66
N TYR A 37 -5.98 -8.82 3.81
CA TYR A 37 -5.00 -8.57 2.77
C TYR A 37 -3.62 -8.20 3.33
N GLU A 38 -2.60 -8.40 2.49
CA GLU A 38 -1.25 -7.87 2.69
C GLU A 38 -0.92 -6.80 1.64
N VAL A 39 0.05 -5.96 1.95
CA VAL A 39 0.62 -4.98 1.01
C VAL A 39 2.09 -5.33 0.78
N VAL A 40 2.45 -5.59 -0.48
CA VAL A 40 3.83 -5.83 -0.92
C VAL A 40 4.30 -4.62 -1.70
N LEU A 41 5.03 -3.72 -1.03
CA LEU A 41 5.60 -2.53 -1.63
C LEU A 41 6.99 -2.83 -2.19
N VAL A 42 7.21 -2.49 -3.47
CA VAL A 42 8.50 -2.65 -4.15
C VAL A 42 8.97 -1.27 -4.63
N ASP A 43 10.05 -0.78 -4.04
CA ASP A 43 10.69 0.47 -4.44
C ASP A 43 11.71 0.22 -5.57
N ASP A 44 11.61 1.02 -6.64
CA ASP A 44 12.49 0.94 -7.82
C ASP A 44 13.63 1.98 -7.73
N GLY A 45 14.25 2.09 -6.56
CA GLY A 45 15.41 2.95 -6.33
C GLY A 45 15.07 4.44 -6.19
N SER A 46 14.03 4.77 -5.43
CA SER A 46 13.59 6.16 -5.24
C SER A 46 14.66 7.02 -4.56
N THR A 47 14.68 8.30 -4.93
CA THR A 47 15.57 9.35 -4.40
C THR A 47 14.81 10.53 -3.80
N ASP A 48 13.48 10.44 -3.73
CA ASP A 48 12.58 11.48 -3.20
C ASP A 48 12.31 11.36 -1.69
N GLY A 49 13.09 10.53 -0.99
CA GLY A 49 12.89 10.23 0.44
C GLY A 49 11.82 9.17 0.72
N THR A 50 11.36 8.42 -0.31
CA THR A 50 10.41 7.31 -0.13
C THR A 50 10.89 6.30 0.93
N LEU A 51 12.13 5.85 0.84
CA LEU A 51 12.69 4.86 1.77
C LEU A 51 12.84 5.38 3.21
N ASP A 52 13.20 6.65 3.39
CA ASP A 52 13.36 7.25 4.72
C ASP A 52 12.02 7.43 5.46
N TRP A 53 10.92 7.49 4.72
CA TRP A 53 9.59 7.69 5.28
C TRP A 53 8.88 6.38 5.64
N LEU A 54 9.18 5.28 4.95
CA LEU A 54 8.63 3.94 5.21
C LEU A 54 9.10 3.40 6.56
#